data_AF-A0A4Q3UKC1-F1
#
_entry.id   AF-A0A4Q3UKC1-F1
#
_cell.length_a   1.000
_cell.length_b   1.000
_cell.length_c   1.000
_cell.angle_alpha   90.00
_cell.angle_beta   90.00
_cell.angle_gamma   90.00
#
_symmetry.space_group_name_H-M   'P 1'
#
loop_
_entity.id
_entity.type
_entity.pdbx_description
1 polymer ?
#
loop_
_entity_poly.entity_id
_entity_poly.type
_entity_poly.pdbx_seq_one_letter_code
_entity_poly.pdbx_strand_id
1 'polypeptide(L)'
;MRPTNVRLIVRTAAGDALTVNLMRPELDSLTDALGDLFSRTDCDSCVADVRVEFNGPGGQASIACPDPTQPPESIAAYLWEELAPADS
;
A
#
# COMPACT_ATOMS: atom_id res chain seq x y z
N MET A 1 -10.64 -3.66 -14.17
CA MET A 1 -9.25 -3.36 -14.61
C MET A 1 -8.52 -2.74 -13.43
N ARG A 2 -7.31 -3.21 -13.10
CA ARG A 2 -6.52 -2.66 -11.98
C ARG A 2 -6.09 -1.21 -12.28
N PRO A 3 -5.94 -0.34 -11.26
CA PRO A 3 -5.52 1.04 -11.48
C PRO A 3 -4.09 1.10 -12.03
N THR A 4 -3.88 2.00 -12.98
CA THR A 4 -2.58 2.19 -13.62
C THR A 4 -1.62 3.01 -12.79
N ASN A 5 -2.10 3.78 -11.81
CA ASN A 5 -1.25 4.57 -10.91
C ASN A 5 -1.81 4.44 -9.50
N VAL A 6 -0.95 4.08 -8.55
CA VAL A 6 -1.31 4.02 -7.13
C VAL A 6 -0.27 4.79 -6.33
N ARG A 7 -0.73 5.45 -5.26
CA ARG A 7 0.12 6.05 -4.26
C ARG A 7 0.07 5.18 -3.01
N LEU A 8 1.16 4.50 -2.72
CA LEU A 8 1.33 3.74 -1.50
C LEU A 8 1.75 4.69 -0.38
N ILE A 9 1.12 4.55 0.78
CA ILE A 9 1.29 5.39 1.96
C ILE A 9 1.49 4.47 3.16
N VAL A 10 2.55 4.71 3.91
CA VAL A 10 2.87 4.07 5.19
C VAL A 10 2.94 5.16 6.24
N ARG A 11 2.18 5.04 7.32
CA ARG A 11 2.23 5.97 8.45
C ARG A 11 2.75 5.28 9.70
N THR A 12 3.60 5.99 10.42
CA THR A 12 4.12 5.55 11.72
C THR A 12 3.18 5.97 12.84
N ALA A 13 3.30 5.34 14.01
CA ALA A 13 2.62 5.71 15.24
C ALA A 13 2.99 7.12 15.74
N ALA A 14 4.16 7.63 15.33
CA ALA A 14 4.59 9.00 15.60
C ALA A 14 3.86 10.04 14.72
N GLY A 15 3.12 9.61 13.70
CA GLY A 15 2.38 10.46 12.78
C GLY A 15 3.12 10.81 11.49
N ASP A 16 4.34 10.32 11.30
CA ASP A 16 5.08 10.48 10.04
C ASP A 16 4.42 9.67 8.93
N ALA A 17 4.44 10.20 7.70
CA ALA A 17 3.90 9.53 6.53
C ALA A 17 4.98 9.43 5.45
N LEU A 18 5.33 8.21 5.07
CA LEU A 18 6.18 7.92 3.92
C LEU A 18 5.29 7.49 2.76
N THR A 19 5.56 8.02 1.56
CA THR A 19 4.73 7.74 0.39
C THR A 19 5.56 7.49 -0.85
N VAL A 20 5.11 6.58 -1.70
CA VAL A 20 5.70 6.31 -3.02
C VAL A 20 4.59 6.17 -4.06
N ASN A 21 4.85 6.65 -5.27
CA ASN A 21 3.94 6.50 -6.40
C ASN A 21 4.44 5.37 -7.29
N LEU A 22 3.56 4.40 -7.56
CA LEU A 22 3.85 3.27 -8.44
C LEU A 22 3.04 3.42 -9.72
N MET A 23 3.75 3.37 -10.84
CA MET A 23 3.20 3.41 -12.19
C MET A 23 3.08 1.97 -12.67
N ARG A 24 1.87 1.55 -13.03
CA ARG A 24 1.48 0.17 -13.35
C ARG A 24 1.97 -0.80 -12.27
N PRO A 25 1.46 -0.68 -11.03
CA PRO A 25 1.91 -1.53 -9.94
C PRO A 25 1.71 -3.01 -10.29
N GLU A 26 2.67 -3.83 -9.88
CA GLU A 26 2.60 -5.28 -9.83
C GLU A 26 2.78 -5.73 -8.38
N LEU A 27 2.45 -6.97 -8.06
CA LEU A 27 2.57 -7.51 -6.70
C LEU A 27 4.01 -7.37 -6.17
N ASP A 28 5.00 -7.72 -6.99
CA ASP A 28 6.42 -7.61 -6.62
C ASP A 28 6.82 -6.15 -6.37
N SER A 29 6.38 -5.22 -7.23
CA SER A 29 6.64 -3.79 -7.03
C SER A 29 6.02 -3.23 -5.76
N LEU A 30 4.84 -3.71 -5.36
CA LEU A 30 4.21 -3.33 -4.10
C LEU A 30 5.01 -3.87 -2.90
N THR A 31 5.48 -5.11 -3.00
CA THR A 31 6.29 -5.77 -1.97
C THR A 31 7.61 -5.04 -1.76
N ASP A 32 8.33 -4.75 -2.84
CA ASP A 32 9.60 -4.01 -2.81
C ASP A 32 9.41 -2.60 -2.23
N ALA A 33 8.35 -1.91 -2.66
CA ALA A 33 8.02 -0.57 -2.17
C ALA A 33 7.69 -0.56 -0.68
N LEU A 34 6.94 -1.55 -0.18
CA LEU A 34 6.65 -1.70 1.24
C LEU A 34 7.92 -2.00 2.03
N GLY A 35 8.78 -2.88 1.53
CA GLY A 35 10.08 -3.18 2.13
C GLY A 35 10.96 -1.92 2.26
N ASP A 36 11.08 -1.12 1.21
CA ASP A 36 11.80 0.17 1.26
C ASP A 36 11.20 1.10 2.31
N LEU A 37 9.88 1.30 2.28
CA LEU A 37 9.21 2.21 3.22
C LEU A 37 9.37 1.74 4.67
N PHE A 38 9.24 0.44 4.94
CA PHE A 38 9.41 -0.13 6.29
C PHE A 38 10.84 0.04 6.78
N SER A 39 11.84 -0.25 5.93
CA SER A 39 13.25 -0.06 6.27
C SER A 39 13.59 1.40 6.60
N ARG A 40 12.83 2.35 6.04
CA ARG A 40 12.98 3.80 6.26
C ARG A 40 12.23 4.33 7.47
N THR A 41 11.32 3.56 8.06
CA THR A 41 10.60 3.99 9.26
C THR A 41 11.46 3.99 10.53
N ASP A 42 12.73 3.55 10.47
CA ASP A 42 13.71 3.50 11.58
C ASP A 42 13.17 2.78 12.84
N CYS A 43 12.05 2.07 12.69
CA CYS A 43 11.32 1.40 13.74
C CYS A 43 10.48 0.29 13.12
N ASP A 44 11.03 -0.93 13.10
CA ASP A 44 10.41 -2.17 12.61
C ASP A 44 9.01 -2.46 13.16
N SER A 45 8.54 -1.76 14.20
CA SER A 45 7.25 -1.98 14.85
C SER A 45 6.41 -0.72 15.04
N CYS A 46 6.75 0.38 14.36
CA CYS A 46 6.01 1.63 14.49
C CYS A 46 4.96 1.85 13.41
N VAL A 47 4.82 0.96 12.42
CA VAL A 47 3.82 1.16 11.36
C VAL A 47 2.42 1.02 11.95
N ALA A 48 1.64 2.10 11.84
CA ALA A 48 0.29 2.20 12.39
C ALA A 48 -0.79 2.10 11.31
N ASP A 49 -0.45 2.43 10.06
CA ASP A 49 -1.38 2.42 8.94
C ASP A 49 -0.63 2.23 7.63
N VAL A 50 -1.16 1.37 6.77
CA VAL A 50 -0.69 1.18 5.39
C VAL A 50 -1.89 1.25 4.47
N ARG A 51 -1.82 2.09 3.44
CA ARG A 51 -2.91 2.24 2.47
C ARG A 51 -2.40 2.55 1.07
N VAL A 52 -3.21 2.25 0.07
CA VAL A 52 -3.02 2.71 -1.31
C VAL A 52 -4.13 3.66 -1.70
N GLU A 53 -3.78 4.77 -2.33
CA GLU A 53 -4.71 5.72 -2.95
C GLU A 53 -4.60 5.64 -4.47
N PHE A 54 -5.72 5.67 -5.18
CA PHE A 54 -5.74 5.60 -6.65
C PHE A 54 -7.00 6.24 -7.24
N ASN A 55 -6.96 6.50 -8.55
CA ASN A 55 -8.14 6.98 -9.27
C ASN A 55 -8.94 5.77 -9.80
N GLY A 56 -10.08 5.51 -9.18
CA GLY A 56 -11.06 4.53 -9.63
C GLY A 56 -12.10 5.13 -10.58
N PRO A 57 -13.03 4.30 -11.09
CA PRO A 57 -14.08 4.74 -12.02
C PRO A 57 -15.03 5.81 -11.44
N GLY A 58 -15.11 5.95 -10.11
CA GLY A 58 -15.92 6.95 -9.42
C GLY A 58 -15.15 8.15 -8.85
N GLY A 59 -13.85 8.28 -9.13
CA GLY A 59 -12.96 9.29 -8.54
C GLY A 59 -11.88 8.68 -7.66
N GLN A 60 -11.34 9.46 -6.71
CA GLN A 60 -10.28 8.99 -5.82
C GLN A 60 -10.82 7.94 -4.85
N ALA A 61 -10.13 6.80 -4.79
CA ALA A 61 -10.41 5.69 -3.89
C ALA A 61 -9.17 5.38 -3.04
N SER A 62 -9.38 4.73 -1.89
CA SER A 62 -8.30 4.28 -1.03
C SER A 62 -8.61 2.91 -0.43
N ILE A 63 -7.61 2.03 -0.36
CA ILE A 63 -7.68 0.74 0.33
C ILE A 63 -6.68 0.78 1.47
N ALA A 64 -7.14 0.49 2.69
CA ALA A 64 -6.27 0.38 3.87
C ALA A 64 -6.06 -1.10 4.21
N CYS A 65 -4.82 -1.46 4.56
CA CYS A 65 -4.52 -2.77 5.10
C CYS A 65 -5.11 -2.90 6.51
N PRO A 66 -5.90 -3.95 6.81
CA PRO A 66 -6.55 -4.11 8.10
C PRO A 66 -5.56 -4.41 9.24
N ASP A 67 -4.41 -5.02 8.92
CA ASP A 67 -3.36 -5.31 9.87
C ASP A 67 -2.00 -4.88 9.31
N PRO A 68 -1.54 -3.65 9.62
CA PRO A 68 -0.29 -3.11 9.14
C PRO A 68 0.95 -3.67 9.86
N THR A 69 0.77 -4.57 10.84
CA THR A 69 1.86 -5.25 11.55
C THR A 69 2.35 -6.50 10.83
N GLN A 70 1.64 -6.92 9.79
CA GLN A 70 2.02 -8.03 8.93
C GLN A 70 3.29 -7.73 8.11
N PRO A 71 3.99 -8.77 7.65
CA PRO A 71 5.16 -8.57 6.80
C PRO A 71 4.78 -7.94 5.44
N PRO A 72 5.70 -7.22 4.77
CA PRO A 72 5.45 -6.54 3.51
C PRO A 72 4.77 -7.40 2.43
N GLU A 73 5.15 -8.67 2.33
CA GLU A 73 4.60 -9.63 1.35
C GLU A 73 3.11 -9.88 1.57
N SER A 74 2.70 -10.07 2.82
CA SER A 74 1.29 -10.29 3.17
C SER A 74 0.45 -9.04 2.94
N ILE A 75 0.99 -7.87 3.30
CA ILE A 75 0.33 -6.57 3.06
C ILE A 75 0.20 -6.32 1.55
N ALA A 76 1.26 -6.55 0.78
CA ALA A 76 1.26 -6.41 -0.67
C ALA A 76 0.24 -7.33 -1.33
N ALA A 77 0.17 -8.60 -0.91
CA ALA A 77 -0.80 -9.56 -1.41
C ALA A 77 -2.24 -9.09 -1.17
N TYR A 78 -2.57 -8.67 0.06
CA TYR A 78 -3.89 -8.13 0.39
C TYR A 78 -4.24 -6.91 -0.47
N LEU A 79 -3.37 -5.90 -0.52
CA LEU A 79 -3.62 -4.69 -1.30
C LEU A 79 -3.73 -5.01 -2.79
N TRP A 80 -2.94 -5.97 -3.28
CA TRP A 80 -3.03 -6.44 -4.65
C TRP A 80 -4.37 -7.14 -4.91
N GLU A 81 -4.87 -7.98 -4.03
CA GLU A 81 -6.19 -8.60 -4.20
C GLU A 81 -7.30 -7.55 -4.25
N GLU A 82 -7.29 -6.59 -3.32
CA GLU A 82 -8.30 -5.52 -3.27
C GLU A 82 -8.24 -4.54 -4.45
N LEU A 83 -7.06 -4.34 -5.04
CA LEU A 83 -6.90 -3.55 -6.27
C LEU A 83 -7.45 -4.26 -7.52
N ALA A 84 -7.69 -5.57 -7.45
CA ALA A 84 -8.35 -6.29 -8.54
C ALA A 84 -9.77 -5.74 -8.74
N PRO A 85 -10.30 -5.74 -9.98
CA PRO A 85 -11.73 -5.57 -10.13
C PRO A 85 -12.45 -6.67 -9.32
N ALA A 86 -13.41 -6.27 -8.48
CA ALA A 86 -14.39 -7.22 -7.98
C ALA A 86 -15.09 -7.81 -9.21
N ASP A 87 -14.81 -9.07 -9.53
CA ASP A 87 -15.49 -9.81 -10.60
C ASP A 87 -17.01 -9.74 -10.31
N SER A 88 -17.75 -9.05 -11.18
CA SER A 88 -19.22 -8.99 -11.17
C SER A 88 -19.72 -8.72 -12.58
#